data_AF-A0A536E971-F1
#
_entry.id   AF-A0A536E971-F1
#
_cell.length_a   1.000
_cell.length_b   1.000
_cell.length_c   1.000
_cell.angle_alpha   90.00
_cell.angle_beta   90.00
_cell.angle_gamma   90.00
#
_symmetry.space_group_name_H-M   'P 1'
#
loop_
_entity.id
_entity.type
_entity.pdbx_description
1 polymer ?
#
loop_
_entity_poly.entity_id
_entity_poly.type
_entity_poly.pdbx_seq_one_letter_code
_entity_poly.pdbx_strand_id
1 'polypeptide(L)'
;MSPPAATHPARSRKEDRQQALVQAAFNQIAERGFEGLRTREVAAGVGLNIATLHYYFPTKEALIRGVVAHAMDRFRSTLAPHGSPADQLRNHLRAVRKLLRAEPEV
;
A
#
# COMPACT_ATOMS: atom_id res chain seq x y z
N MET A 1 -19.90 30.84 -11.69
CA MET A 1 -19.48 30.35 -10.35
C MET A 1 -19.73 28.85 -10.32
N SER A 2 -18.67 28.04 -10.37
CA SER A 2 -18.79 26.59 -10.22
C SER A 2 -18.89 26.24 -8.73
N PRO A 3 -19.78 25.33 -8.32
CA PRO A 3 -19.87 24.92 -6.92
C PRO A 3 -18.66 24.06 -6.53
N PRO A 4 -18.18 24.15 -5.27
CA PRO A 4 -17.05 23.35 -4.80
C PRO A 4 -17.46 21.87 -4.71
N ALA A 5 -16.55 20.99 -5.11
CA ALA A 5 -16.74 19.54 -5.08
C ALA A 5 -16.85 19.04 -3.63
N ALA A 6 -18.07 18.82 -3.15
CA ALA A 6 -18.30 18.12 -1.89
C ALA A 6 -17.87 16.65 -2.04
N THR A 7 -16.75 16.28 -1.42
CA THR A 7 -16.32 14.88 -1.28
C THR A 7 -17.42 14.09 -0.57
N HIS A 8 -18.05 13.17 -1.31
CA HIS A 8 -19.21 12.44 -0.81
C HIS A 8 -18.76 11.38 0.21
N PRO A 9 -19.35 11.29 1.42
CA PRO A 9 -18.86 10.46 2.53
C PRO A 9 -18.91 8.94 2.26
N ALA A 10 -19.57 8.50 1.18
CA ALA A 10 -19.53 7.12 0.73
C ALA A 10 -18.28 6.80 -0.11
N ARG A 11 -17.73 7.79 -0.85
CA ARG A 11 -16.49 7.63 -1.62
C ARG A 11 -15.28 7.49 -0.69
N SER A 12 -15.17 8.34 0.33
CA SER A 12 -14.10 8.23 1.33
C SER A 12 -14.09 6.88 2.04
N ARG A 13 -15.26 6.43 2.55
CA ARG A 13 -15.37 5.09 3.18
C ARG A 13 -15.00 3.95 2.24
N LYS A 14 -15.25 4.09 0.94
CA LYS A 14 -14.87 3.10 -0.06
C LYS A 14 -13.33 3.08 -0.21
N GLU A 15 -12.72 4.25 -0.33
CA GLU A 15 -11.26 4.43 -0.43
C GLU A 15 -10.54 3.91 0.82
N ASP A 16 -11.03 4.24 2.02
CA ASP A 16 -10.48 3.79 3.30
C ASP A 16 -10.43 2.25 3.39
N ARG A 17 -11.53 1.58 3.00
CA ARG A 17 -11.62 0.12 3.00
C ARG A 17 -10.69 -0.52 1.97
N GLN A 18 -10.60 0.08 0.78
CA GLN A 18 -9.70 -0.37 -0.27
C GLN A 18 -8.24 -0.28 0.21
N GLN A 19 -7.88 0.82 0.87
CA GLN A 19 -6.54 1.02 1.40
C GLN A 19 -6.23 0.09 2.57
N ALA A 20 -7.19 -0.19 3.45
CA ALA A 20 -7.05 -1.16 4.53
C ALA A 20 -6.76 -2.57 4.00
N LEU A 21 -7.50 -3.02 2.98
CA LEU A 21 -7.27 -4.32 2.32
C LEU A 21 -5.87 -4.41 1.70
N VAL A 22 -5.41 -3.34 1.05
CA VAL A 22 -4.07 -3.26 0.47
C VAL A 22 -2.99 -3.31 1.55
N GLN A 23 -3.16 -2.57 2.64
CA GLN A 23 -2.21 -2.57 3.75
C GLN A 23 -2.11 -3.94 4.41
N ALA A 24 -3.23 -4.62 4.65
CA ALA A 24 -3.26 -5.97 5.21
C ALA A 24 -2.56 -6.98 4.29
N ALA A 25 -2.82 -6.90 2.98
CA ALA A 25 -2.14 -7.74 1.99
C ALA A 25 -0.63 -7.46 1.91
N PHE A 26 -0.22 -6.18 1.96
CA PHE A 26 1.18 -5.79 2.01
C PHE A 26 1.89 -6.43 3.21
N ASN A 27 1.31 -6.34 4.40
CA ASN A 27 1.90 -6.90 5.61
C ASN A 27 2.04 -8.43 5.51
N GLN A 28 1.03 -9.12 4.99
CA GLN A 28 1.09 -10.58 4.81
C GLN A 28 2.16 -11.00 3.79
N ILE A 29 2.32 -10.24 2.69
CA ILE A 29 3.37 -10.50 1.70
C ILE A 29 4.75 -10.21 2.29
N ALA A 30 4.90 -9.14 3.06
CA ALA A 30 6.16 -8.80 3.71
C ALA A 30 6.60 -9.89 4.71
N GLU A 31 5.65 -10.48 5.43
CA GLU A 31 5.93 -11.54 6.42
C GLU A 31 6.15 -12.92 5.78
N ARG A 32 5.39 -13.27 4.73
CA ARG A 32 5.28 -14.67 4.24
C ARG A 32 5.56 -14.85 2.74
N GLY A 33 5.96 -13.79 2.05
CA GLY A 33 6.11 -13.76 0.60
C GLY A 33 4.78 -13.84 -0.17
N PHE A 34 4.85 -13.79 -1.51
CA PHE A 34 3.68 -13.78 -2.38
C PHE A 34 2.88 -15.10 -2.34
N GLU A 35 3.57 -16.23 -2.23
CA GLU A 35 2.94 -17.55 -2.09
C GLU A 35 2.20 -17.70 -0.76
N GLY A 36 2.60 -16.94 0.26
CA GLY A 36 1.96 -16.88 1.57
C GLY A 36 0.68 -16.04 1.62
N LEU A 37 0.33 -15.31 0.56
CA LEU A 37 -0.86 -14.45 0.53
C LEU A 37 -2.16 -15.28 0.47
N ARG A 38 -3.06 -15.05 1.44
CA ARG A 38 -4.38 -15.69 1.56
C ARG A 38 -5.47 -14.62 1.63
N THR A 39 -6.22 -14.42 0.55
CA THR A 39 -7.25 -13.35 0.44
C THR A 39 -8.31 -13.42 1.55
N ARG A 40 -8.67 -14.61 2.03
CA ARG A 40 -9.59 -14.77 3.16
C ARG A 40 -9.02 -14.19 4.46
N GLU A 41 -7.74 -14.40 4.72
CA GLU A 41 -7.05 -13.86 5.90
C GLU A 41 -6.90 -12.34 5.80
N VAL A 42 -6.58 -11.83 4.61
CA VAL A 42 -6.55 -10.38 4.33
C VAL A 42 -7.89 -9.72 4.67
N ALA A 43 -8.99 -10.28 4.17
CA ALA A 43 -10.33 -9.75 4.43
C ALA A 43 -10.65 -9.78 5.93
N ALA A 44 -10.41 -10.93 6.59
CA ALA A 44 -10.65 -11.10 8.00
C ALA A 44 -9.82 -10.13 8.86
N GLY A 45 -8.57 -9.89 8.48
CA GLY A 45 -7.65 -8.97 9.18
C GLY A 45 -8.12 -7.52 9.21
N VAL A 46 -9.05 -7.13 8.34
CA VAL A 46 -9.67 -5.78 8.34
C VAL A 46 -11.16 -5.82 8.69
N GLY A 47 -11.67 -6.93 9.23
CA GLY A 47 -13.07 -7.10 9.62
C GLY A 47 -14.05 -7.17 8.45
N LEU A 48 -13.58 -7.56 7.25
CA LEU A 48 -14.40 -7.71 6.04
C LEU A 48 -14.54 -9.19 5.67
N ASN A 49 -15.62 -9.52 4.96
CA ASN A 49 -15.77 -10.85 4.39
C ASN A 49 -15.08 -10.94 3.02
N ILE A 50 -14.86 -12.18 2.55
CA ILE A 50 -14.19 -12.44 1.27
C ILE A 50 -14.96 -11.88 0.06
N ALA A 51 -16.30 -11.82 0.11
CA ALA A 51 -17.11 -11.25 -0.98
C ALA A 51 -16.90 -9.73 -1.09
N THR A 52 -16.78 -9.02 0.04
CA THR A 52 -16.44 -7.61 0.08
C THR A 52 -15.04 -7.38 -0.47
N LEU A 53 -14.05 -8.22 -0.12
CA LEU A 53 -12.73 -8.13 -0.75
C LEU A 53 -12.83 -8.26 -2.28
N HIS A 54 -13.56 -9.26 -2.78
CA HIS A 54 -13.74 -9.45 -4.23
C HIS A 54 -14.50 -8.31 -4.92
N TYR A 55 -15.36 -7.58 -4.20
CA TYR A 55 -15.96 -6.35 -4.71
C TYR A 55 -14.90 -5.26 -5.00
N TYR A 56 -13.86 -5.15 -4.17
CA TYR A 56 -12.76 -4.20 -4.40
C TYR A 56 -11.68 -4.76 -5.35
N PHE A 57 -11.37 -6.05 -5.21
CA PHE A 57 -10.28 -6.73 -5.91
C PHE A 57 -10.80 -8.06 -6.46
N PRO A 58 -11.30 -8.09 -7.70
CA PRO A 58 -11.90 -9.29 -8.29
C PRO A 58 -10.97 -10.50 -8.29
N THR A 59 -9.65 -10.30 -8.39
CA THR A 59 -8.65 -11.38 -8.41
C THR A 59 -7.50 -11.14 -7.43
N LYS A 60 -6.76 -12.21 -7.09
CA LYS A 60 -5.54 -12.11 -6.26
C LYS A 60 -4.50 -11.19 -6.91
N GLU A 61 -4.38 -11.22 -8.23
CA GLU A 61 -3.49 -10.36 -9.00
C GLU A 61 -3.92 -8.89 -8.92
N ALA A 62 -5.22 -8.60 -8.92
CA ALA A 62 -5.72 -7.24 -8.75
C ALA A 62 -5.34 -6.67 -7.38
N LEU A 63 -5.45 -7.48 -6.32
CA LEU A 63 -4.99 -7.11 -4.98
C LEU A 63 -3.47 -6.89 -4.95
N ILE A 64 -2.69 -7.79 -5.55
CA ILE A 64 -1.23 -7.65 -5.64
C ILE A 64 -0.84 -6.37 -6.38
N ARG A 65 -1.51 -6.02 -7.50
CA ARG A 65 -1.26 -4.74 -8.20
C ARG A 65 -1.52 -3.53 -7.28
N GLY A 66 -2.58 -3.59 -6.47
CA GLY A 66 -2.85 -2.56 -5.46
C GLY A 66 -1.72 -2.46 -4.42
N VAL A 67 -1.19 -3.59 -3.96
CA VAL A 67 -0.03 -3.64 -3.06
C VAL A 67 1.22 -3.04 -3.69
N VAL A 68 1.52 -3.38 -4.94
CA VAL A 68 2.68 -2.82 -5.67
C VAL A 68 2.54 -1.30 -5.81
N ALA A 69 1.35 -0.80 -6.17
CA ALA A 69 1.10 0.64 -6.26
C ALA A 69 1.30 1.34 -4.91
N HIS A 70 0.81 0.74 -3.82
CA HIS A 70 1.01 1.26 -2.47
C HIS A 70 2.49 1.27 -2.06
N ALA A 71 3.23 0.21 -2.34
CA ALA A 71 4.66 0.14 -2.06
C ALA A 71 5.45 1.20 -2.85
N MET A 72 5.11 1.41 -4.13
CA MET A 72 5.72 2.46 -4.96
C MET A 72 5.39 3.87 -4.46
N ASP A 73 4.18 4.12 -3.99
CA ASP A 73 3.81 5.41 -3.40
C ASP A 73 4.55 5.67 -2.08
N ARG A 74 4.69 4.65 -1.23
CA ARG A 74 5.51 4.71 -0.01
C ARG A 74 6.99 4.95 -0.33
N PHE A 75 7.51 4.30 -1.37
CA PHE A 75 8.86 4.52 -1.86
C PHE A 75 9.04 5.96 -2.37
N ARG A 76 8.11 6.47 -3.17
CA ARG A 76 8.12 7.86 -3.66
C ARG A 76 8.01 8.88 -2.53
N SER A 77 7.22 8.62 -1.48
CA SER A 77 7.14 9.54 -0.33
C SER A 77 8.41 9.53 0.53
N THR A 78 9.20 8.44 0.53
CA THR A 78 10.57 8.47 1.10
C THR A 78 11.58 9.25 0.24
N LEU A 79 11.29 9.44 -1.04
CA LEU A 79 11.99 10.36 -1.94
C LEU A 79 11.40 11.76 -1.78
N ALA A 80 11.66 12.42 -0.64
CA ALA A 80 11.14 13.76 -0.38
C ALA A 80 11.45 14.72 -1.58
N PRO A 81 10.45 15.46 -2.11
CA PRO A 81 10.61 16.29 -3.32
C PRO A 81 11.34 17.62 -3.04
N HIS A 82 12.05 17.73 -1.93
CA HIS A 82 12.68 18.98 -1.47
C HIS A 82 14.19 18.85 -1.51
N GLY A 83 14.82 19.82 -2.18
CA GLY A 83 16.26 19.85 -2.44
C GLY A 83 16.60 19.57 -3.90
N SER A 84 17.87 19.73 -4.22
CA SER A 84 18.42 19.44 -5.54
C SER A 84 18.26 17.95 -5.89
N PRO A 85 18.36 17.54 -7.17
CA PRO A 85 18.39 16.12 -7.56
C PRO A 85 19.43 15.30 -6.78
N ALA A 86 20.54 15.91 -6.38
CA ALA A 86 21.56 15.28 -5.54
C ALA A 86 21.07 15.05 -4.10
N ASP A 87 20.25 15.94 -3.54
CA ASP A 87 19.65 15.78 -2.21
C ASP A 87 18.61 14.67 -2.20
N GLN A 88 17.83 14.55 -3.28
CA GLN A 88 16.86 13.46 -3.45
C GLN A 88 17.56 12.10 -3.52
N LEU A 89 18.59 11.97 -4.35
CA LEU A 89 19.39 10.74 -4.42
C LEU A 89 20.08 10.42 -3.08
N ARG A 90 20.63 11.43 -2.40
CA ARG A 90 21.27 11.26 -1.09
C ARG A 90 20.28 10.80 -0.02
N ASN A 91 19.08 11.38 0.00
CA ASN A 91 18.00 11.00 0.92
C ASN A 91 17.52 9.58 0.61
N HIS A 92 17.42 9.23 -0.68
CA HIS A 92 17.07 7.90 -1.11
C HIS A 92 18.06 6.84 -0.62
N LEU A 93 19.35 7.04 -0.91
CA LEU A 93 20.42 6.14 -0.50
C LEU A 93 20.48 6.00 1.02
N ARG A 94 20.21 7.08 1.78
CA ARG A 94 20.09 7.01 3.24
C ARG A 94 18.90 6.17 3.70
N ALA A 95 17.74 6.32 3.08
CA ALA A 95 16.54 5.55 3.41
C ALA A 95 16.75 4.06 3.12
N VAL A 96 17.28 3.72 1.94
CA VAL A 96 17.63 2.35 1.56
C VAL A 96 18.67 1.75 2.50
N ARG A 97 19.75 2.49 2.82
CA ARG A 97 20.75 2.04 3.80
C ARG A 97 20.15 1.75 5.18
N LYS A 98 19.19 2.57 5.63
CA LYS A 98 18.52 2.37 6.93
C LYS A 98 17.66 1.11 6.91
N LEU A 99 16.96 0.85 5.82
CA LEU A 99 16.17 -0.37 5.62
C LEU A 99 17.06 -1.62 5.59
N LEU A 100 18.15 -1.60 4.81
CA LEU A 100 19.10 -2.71 4.71
C LEU A 100 19.82 -3.02 6.04
N ARG A 101 20.00 -2.04 6.92
CA ARG A 101 20.60 -2.27 8.25
C ARG A 101 19.60 -2.75 9.30
N ALA A 102 18.30 -2.64 9.04
CA ALA A 102 17.26 -3.04 9.97
C ALA A 102 16.88 -4.53 9.84
N GLU A 103 17.28 -5.20 8.76
CA GLU A 103 17.10 -6.64 8.56
C GLU A 103 18.44 -7.28 8.12
N PRO A 104 19.21 -7.88 9.04
CA PRO A 104 20.56 -8.39 8.76
C PRO A 104 20.58 -9.79 8.09
N GLU A 105 19.47 -10.29 7.56
CA GLU A 105 19.37 -11.64 7.00
C GLU A 105 19.17 -11.56 5.47
N VAL A 106 20.27 -11.33 4.75
CA VAL A 106 20.47 -11.79 3.37
C VAL A 106 21.79 -12.54 3.31
#